data_AF-A0A957UEA1-F1
#
_entry.id   AF-A0A957UEA1-F1
#
_cell.length_a   1.000
_cell.length_b   1.000
_cell.length_c   1.000
_cell.angle_alpha   90.00
_cell.angle_beta   90.00
_cell.angle_gamma   90.00
#
_symmetry.space_group_name_H-M   'P 1'
#
loop_
_entity.id
_entity.type
_entity.pdbx_description
1 polymer ?
#
loop_
_entity_poly.entity_id
_entity_poly.type
_entity_poly.pdbx_seq_one_letter_code
_entity_poly.pdbx_strand_id
1 'polypeptide(L)'
;MGRRNWQVFEDFLEIAERNLWDQPMHVEHVAAGMPLPESAEAIALVAGLERHYPGDEHWDNFAQAYALLLDAAETAEAVGGSWDTLGEVFMEFGQPSHWYGQHFTTWNTAMLAQRLLNGNDEARIAEALAADAGHAIRAVLVTHVDTASSALSDIAAIRAAIDSTGHPALLAVDAIASLACDEMRMDEWGVDILVGASQKGLMLPP
;
A
#
# COMPACT_ATOMS: atom_id res chain seq x y z
N MET A 1 -30.02 2.55 0.50
CA MET A 1 -30.17 2.05 -0.88
C MET A 1 -28.76 1.76 -1.36
N GLY A 2 -28.42 0.51 -1.66
CA GLY A 2 -27.04 0.15 -2.01
C GLY A 2 -26.62 0.73 -3.36
N ARG A 3 -25.32 1.04 -3.51
CA ARG A 3 -24.70 1.39 -4.80
C ARG A 3 -24.84 0.22 -5.78
N ARG A 4 -24.93 0.50 -7.08
CA ARG A 4 -24.91 -0.53 -8.13
C ARG A 4 -23.47 -0.95 -8.41
N ASN A 5 -23.25 -2.20 -8.81
CA ASN A 5 -21.90 -2.76 -9.04
C ASN A 5 -21.04 -1.93 -9.99
N TRP A 6 -21.62 -1.32 -11.02
CA TRP A 6 -20.87 -0.52 -11.99
C TRP A 6 -20.41 0.84 -11.45
N GLN A 7 -21.00 1.33 -10.35
CA GLN A 7 -20.61 2.61 -9.75
C GLN A 7 -19.26 2.53 -9.04
N VAL A 8 -18.74 1.32 -8.83
CA VAL A 8 -17.35 1.08 -8.41
C VAL A 8 -16.35 1.68 -9.41
N PHE A 9 -16.71 1.67 -10.70
CA PHE A 9 -15.89 2.24 -11.76
C PHE A 9 -15.92 3.77 -11.75
N GLU A 10 -17.06 4.38 -11.38
CA GLU A 10 -17.14 5.83 -11.18
C GLU A 10 -16.22 6.25 -10.04
N ASP A 11 -16.28 5.54 -8.90
CA ASP A 11 -15.40 5.80 -7.76
C ASP A 11 -13.92 5.63 -8.13
N PHE A 12 -13.58 4.60 -8.92
CA PHE A 12 -12.23 4.40 -9.46
C PHE A 12 -11.74 5.61 -10.29
N LEU A 13 -12.60 6.12 -11.20
CA LEU A 13 -12.26 7.27 -12.04
C LEU A 13 -12.11 8.55 -11.22
N GLU A 14 -13.00 8.77 -10.23
CA GLU A 14 -12.91 9.93 -9.34
C GLU A 14 -11.60 9.93 -8.53
N ILE A 15 -11.17 8.76 -8.04
CA ILE A 15 -9.86 8.59 -7.38
C ILE A 15 -8.73 8.93 -8.34
N ALA A 16 -8.71 8.32 -9.54
CA ALA A 16 -7.65 8.54 -10.53
C ALA A 16 -7.56 10.01 -10.97
N GLU A 17 -8.70 10.65 -11.21
CA GLU A 17 -8.79 12.06 -11.58
C GLU A 17 -8.31 12.96 -10.43
N ARG A 18 -8.76 12.73 -9.19
CA ARG A 18 -8.33 13.53 -8.02
C ARG A 18 -6.81 13.49 -7.87
N ASN A 19 -6.22 12.31 -8.06
CA ASN A 19 -4.78 12.13 -7.97
C ASN A 19 -4.01 12.98 -8.98
N LEU A 20 -4.48 13.04 -10.24
CA LEU A 20 -3.90 13.90 -11.27
C LEU A 20 -4.00 15.38 -10.90
N TRP A 21 -5.14 15.82 -10.38
CA TRP A 21 -5.35 17.22 -10.02
C TRP A 21 -4.56 17.69 -8.80
N ASP A 22 -4.23 16.78 -7.86
CA ASP A 22 -3.41 17.10 -6.69
C ASP A 22 -1.90 17.16 -7.00
N GLN A 23 -1.45 16.62 -8.14
CA GLN A 23 -0.02 16.57 -8.48
C GLN A 23 0.70 17.93 -8.41
N PRO A 24 0.17 19.04 -9.00
CA PRO A 24 0.89 20.32 -8.96
C PRO A 24 1.12 20.82 -7.53
N MET A 25 0.11 20.68 -6.66
CA MET A 25 0.20 21.05 -5.25
C MET A 25 1.24 20.21 -4.51
N HIS A 26 1.27 18.89 -4.75
CA HIS A 26 2.28 18.01 -4.17
C HIS A 26 3.69 18.40 -4.60
N VAL A 27 3.90 18.70 -5.89
CA VAL A 27 5.20 19.14 -6.42
C VAL A 27 5.67 20.43 -5.74
N GLU A 28 4.78 21.42 -5.58
CA GLU A 28 5.10 22.68 -4.88
C GLU A 28 5.51 22.46 -3.42
N HIS A 29 4.80 21.59 -2.69
CA HIS A 29 5.09 21.33 -1.28
C HIS A 29 6.40 20.57 -1.08
N VAL A 30 6.67 19.59 -1.94
CA VAL A 30 7.96 18.89 -1.94
C VAL A 30 9.10 19.86 -2.23
N ALA A 31 8.96 20.72 -3.24
CA ALA A 31 9.96 21.73 -3.56
C ALA A 31 10.21 22.72 -2.40
N ALA A 32 9.21 22.94 -1.55
CA ALA A 32 9.31 23.76 -0.34
C ALA A 32 9.80 23.00 0.90
N GLY A 33 10.07 21.69 0.80
CA GLY A 33 10.41 20.84 1.94
C GLY A 33 9.28 20.69 2.96
N MET A 34 8.04 20.96 2.54
CA MET A 34 6.84 20.88 3.37
C MET A 34 6.24 19.47 3.28
N PRO A 35 5.50 19.02 4.31
CA PRO A 35 4.71 17.79 4.21
C PRO A 35 3.75 17.84 3.02
N LEU A 36 3.48 16.67 2.44
CA LEU A 36 2.46 16.54 1.39
C LEU A 36 1.09 16.94 1.97
N PRO A 37 0.44 17.97 1.42
CA PRO A 37 -0.85 18.43 1.91
C PRO A 37 -1.97 17.56 1.33
N GLU A 38 -3.06 17.42 2.07
CA GLU A 38 -4.32 16.90 1.51
C GLU A 38 -5.21 18.06 1.06
N SER A 39 -5.73 17.98 -0.16
CA SER A 39 -6.75 18.92 -0.62
C SER A 39 -8.08 18.67 0.10
N ALA A 40 -8.90 19.72 0.28
CA ALA A 40 -10.23 19.56 0.87
C ALA A 40 -11.11 18.61 0.03
N GLU A 41 -10.87 18.59 -1.28
CA GLU A 41 -11.48 17.71 -2.26
C GLU A 41 -11.06 16.24 -2.05
N ALA A 42 -9.77 15.97 -1.80
CA ALA A 42 -9.29 14.63 -1.47
C ALA A 42 -9.93 14.11 -0.16
N ILE A 43 -9.96 14.94 0.89
CA ILE A 43 -10.61 14.57 2.16
C ILE A 43 -12.10 14.26 1.95
N ALA A 44 -12.79 15.09 1.16
CA ALA A 44 -14.21 14.89 0.85
C ALA A 44 -14.46 13.61 0.04
N LEU A 45 -13.55 13.26 -0.88
CA LEU A 45 -13.60 12.02 -1.66
C LEU A 45 -13.49 10.80 -0.75
N VAL A 46 -12.48 10.74 0.13
CA VAL A 46 -12.31 9.61 1.06
C VAL A 46 -13.54 9.45 1.96
N ALA A 47 -14.03 10.54 2.54
CA ALA A 47 -15.25 10.52 3.34
C ALA A 47 -16.49 10.11 2.52
N GLY A 48 -16.51 10.38 1.21
CA GLY A 48 -17.52 9.92 0.28
C GLY A 48 -17.49 8.41 0.09
N LEU A 49 -16.30 7.87 -0.19
CA LEU A 49 -16.08 6.44 -0.34
C LEU A 49 -16.48 5.68 0.92
N GLU A 50 -16.08 6.13 2.12
CA GLU A 50 -16.47 5.48 3.38
C GLU A 50 -17.99 5.39 3.57
N ARG A 51 -18.74 6.40 3.07
CA ARG A 51 -20.21 6.36 3.07
C ARG A 51 -20.75 5.42 1.99
N HIS A 52 -20.07 5.29 0.86
CA HIS A 52 -20.44 4.41 -0.25
C HIS A 52 -20.30 2.92 0.12
N TYR A 53 -19.30 2.61 0.94
CA TYR A 53 -18.89 1.26 1.31
C TYR A 53 -18.82 1.11 2.84
N PRO A 54 -19.99 1.11 3.53
CA PRO A 54 -20.03 1.12 4.98
C PRO A 54 -19.66 -0.26 5.57
N GLY A 55 -18.57 -0.32 6.32
CA GLY A 55 -18.12 -1.52 7.02
C GLY A 55 -17.10 -2.35 6.24
N ASP A 56 -16.32 -3.14 6.97
CA ASP A 56 -15.09 -3.77 6.47
C ASP A 56 -15.35 -4.71 5.29
N GLU A 57 -16.44 -5.51 5.31
CA GLU A 57 -16.77 -6.41 4.20
C GLU A 57 -17.07 -5.65 2.89
N HIS A 58 -17.78 -4.53 2.96
CA HIS A 58 -18.08 -3.73 1.77
C HIS A 58 -16.84 -3.03 1.24
N TRP A 59 -15.96 -2.60 2.13
CA TRP A 59 -14.68 -2.02 1.78
C TRP A 59 -13.71 -3.04 1.18
N ASP A 60 -13.64 -4.26 1.72
CA ASP A 60 -12.84 -5.35 1.19
C ASP A 60 -13.26 -5.72 -0.24
N ASN A 61 -14.57 -5.77 -0.48
CA ASN A 61 -15.12 -6.00 -1.82
C ASN A 61 -14.78 -4.86 -2.79
N PHE A 62 -14.87 -3.60 -2.32
CA PHE A 62 -14.46 -2.44 -3.11
C PHE A 62 -12.98 -2.51 -3.46
N ALA A 63 -12.14 -2.82 -2.47
CA ALA A 63 -10.70 -2.93 -2.61
C ALA A 63 -10.36 -4.02 -3.65
N GLN A 64 -10.89 -5.24 -3.51
CA GLN A 64 -10.70 -6.30 -4.50
C GLN A 64 -11.14 -5.88 -5.92
N ALA A 65 -12.28 -5.21 -6.05
CA ALA A 65 -12.74 -4.70 -7.34
C ALA A 65 -11.82 -3.61 -7.91
N TYR A 66 -11.31 -2.71 -7.06
CA TYR A 66 -10.36 -1.68 -7.43
C TYR A 66 -9.03 -2.27 -7.91
N ALA A 67 -8.51 -3.30 -7.23
CA ALA A 67 -7.30 -4.02 -7.66
C ALA A 67 -7.49 -4.70 -9.03
N LEU A 68 -8.64 -5.33 -9.27
CA LEU A 68 -8.96 -5.90 -10.59
C LEU A 68 -9.08 -4.83 -11.68
N LEU A 69 -9.60 -3.64 -11.36
CA LEU A 69 -9.69 -2.54 -12.30
C LEU A 69 -8.31 -1.95 -12.61
N LEU A 70 -7.42 -1.85 -11.61
CA LEU A 70 -6.02 -1.50 -11.81
C LEU A 70 -5.32 -2.52 -12.71
N ASP A 71 -5.39 -3.82 -12.40
CA ASP A 71 -4.79 -4.90 -13.22
C ASP A 71 -5.35 -4.92 -14.66
N ALA A 72 -6.65 -4.68 -14.82
CA ALA A 72 -7.27 -4.56 -16.14
C ALA A 72 -6.78 -3.32 -16.91
N ALA A 73 -6.52 -2.21 -16.21
CA ALA A 73 -5.92 -1.02 -16.80
C ALA A 73 -4.43 -1.24 -17.14
N GLU A 74 -3.70 -1.99 -16.32
CA GLU A 74 -2.30 -2.38 -16.53
C GLU A 74 -2.12 -3.32 -17.74
N THR A 75 -3.04 -4.27 -17.93
CA THR A 75 -2.94 -5.31 -18.97
C THR A 75 -3.57 -4.92 -20.31
N ALA A 76 -4.22 -3.75 -20.39
CA ALA A 76 -4.82 -3.26 -21.63
C ALA A 76 -3.76 -2.85 -22.66
N GLU A 77 -3.36 -3.77 -23.55
CA GLU A 77 -2.46 -3.58 -24.70
C GLU A 77 -2.82 -2.36 -25.62
N ALA A 78 -4.01 -1.77 -25.47
CA ALA A 78 -4.56 -0.76 -26.36
C ALA A 78 -4.00 0.66 -26.17
N VAL A 79 -3.30 0.96 -25.08
CA VAL A 79 -2.74 2.29 -24.81
C VAL A 79 -1.24 2.20 -24.96
N GLY A 80 -0.71 2.50 -26.15
CA GLY A 80 0.73 2.41 -26.49
C GLY A 80 1.66 3.39 -25.75
N GLY A 81 1.36 3.71 -24.49
CA GLY A 81 2.18 4.47 -23.56
C GLY A 81 2.66 3.60 -22.41
N SER A 82 3.40 4.20 -21.49
CA SER A 82 4.01 3.48 -20.38
C SER A 82 3.02 3.01 -19.31
N TRP A 83 3.44 1.91 -18.68
CA TRP A 83 2.82 1.08 -17.65
C TRP A 83 2.36 1.82 -16.38
N ASP A 84 2.89 3.00 -16.12
CA ASP A 84 2.60 3.78 -14.91
C ASP A 84 2.49 5.24 -15.29
N THR A 85 1.50 5.65 -16.08
CA THR A 85 1.38 7.06 -16.53
C THR A 85 1.37 8.03 -15.35
N LEU A 86 0.75 7.65 -14.22
CA LEU A 86 0.79 8.45 -13.00
C LEU A 86 2.22 8.54 -12.45
N GLY A 87 2.88 7.41 -12.25
CA GLY A 87 4.24 7.38 -11.76
C GLY A 87 5.28 7.89 -12.75
N GLU A 88 5.03 7.88 -14.06
CA GLU A 88 5.85 8.50 -15.10
C GLU A 88 5.79 10.00 -15.01
N VAL A 89 4.59 10.57 -14.90
CA VAL A 89 4.41 12.00 -14.69
C VAL A 89 5.08 12.41 -13.37
N PHE A 90 4.93 11.61 -12.30
CA PHE A 90 5.65 11.83 -11.05
C PHE A 90 7.18 11.65 -11.17
N MET A 91 7.67 10.69 -11.97
CA MET A 91 9.10 10.46 -12.25
C MET A 91 9.69 11.64 -13.02
N GLU A 92 8.94 12.22 -13.96
CA GLU A 92 9.35 13.38 -14.75
C GLU A 92 9.59 14.61 -13.86
N PHE A 93 8.86 14.76 -12.76
CA PHE A 93 9.08 15.84 -11.80
C PHE A 93 10.34 15.66 -10.93
N GLY A 94 10.83 14.43 -10.71
CA GLY A 94 12.17 14.15 -10.19
C GLY A 94 12.55 14.81 -8.85
N GLN A 95 11.58 15.08 -7.96
CA GLN A 95 11.83 15.76 -6.67
C GLN A 95 11.83 14.78 -5.48
N PRO A 96 12.92 14.68 -4.69
CA PRO A 96 12.95 13.84 -3.50
C PRO A 96 12.13 14.45 -2.34
N SER A 97 11.21 13.67 -1.75
CA SER A 97 10.54 13.99 -0.48
C SER A 97 11.29 13.34 0.69
N HIS A 98 11.42 14.06 1.81
CA HIS A 98 12.03 13.57 3.04
C HIS A 98 11.04 12.84 3.98
N TRP A 99 9.76 12.71 3.60
CA TRP A 99 8.67 12.31 4.49
C TRP A 99 7.95 11.01 4.07
N TYR A 100 8.68 9.90 3.94
CA TYR A 100 8.22 8.53 3.59
C TYR A 100 8.07 8.19 2.09
N GLY A 101 8.15 6.87 1.81
CA GLY A 101 8.74 6.26 0.60
C GLY A 101 7.94 6.31 -0.70
N GLN A 102 8.70 6.53 -1.79
CA GLN A 102 8.36 6.59 -3.23
C GLN A 102 7.33 7.63 -3.72
N HIS A 103 7.75 8.28 -4.81
CA HIS A 103 7.24 9.54 -5.36
C HIS A 103 5.90 9.44 -6.10
N PHE A 104 5.27 8.26 -6.14
CA PHE A 104 4.34 7.90 -7.22
C PHE A 104 2.89 7.74 -6.77
N THR A 105 2.66 7.64 -5.47
CA THR A 105 1.34 7.34 -4.93
C THR A 105 0.83 8.51 -4.09
N THR A 106 -0.24 9.13 -4.57
CA THR A 106 -1.00 10.09 -3.78
C THR A 106 -1.59 9.45 -2.53
N TRP A 107 -1.77 10.23 -1.47
CA TRP A 107 -2.25 9.71 -0.19
C TRP A 107 -3.56 8.92 -0.28
N ASN A 108 -4.49 9.30 -1.17
CA ASN A 108 -5.73 8.55 -1.38
C ASN A 108 -5.46 7.14 -1.92
N THR A 109 -4.55 7.00 -2.90
CA THR A 109 -4.15 5.69 -3.42
C THR A 109 -3.33 4.93 -2.39
N ALA A 110 -2.55 5.63 -1.57
CA ALA A 110 -1.84 5.03 -0.43
C ALA A 110 -2.79 4.47 0.63
N MET A 111 -3.83 5.18 1.02
CA MET A 111 -4.86 4.69 1.95
C MET A 111 -5.62 3.49 1.37
N LEU A 112 -5.91 3.52 0.07
CA LEU A 112 -6.55 2.42 -0.63
C LEU A 112 -5.66 1.19 -0.68
N ALA A 113 -4.39 1.37 -1.05
CA ALA A 113 -3.41 0.29 -1.09
C ALA A 113 -3.06 -0.24 0.31
N GLN A 114 -2.96 0.61 1.33
CA GLN A 114 -2.83 0.18 2.74
C GLN A 114 -3.98 -0.74 3.18
N ARG A 115 -5.22 -0.47 2.77
CA ARG A 115 -6.37 -1.36 3.04
C ARG A 115 -6.49 -2.53 2.09
N LEU A 116 -5.97 -2.45 0.86
CA LEU A 116 -5.78 -3.61 -0.02
C LEU A 116 -4.80 -4.61 0.59
N LEU A 117 -3.81 -4.10 1.32
CA LEU A 117 -2.80 -4.85 2.06
C LEU A 117 -3.30 -5.44 3.38
N ASN A 118 -4.61 -5.69 3.52
CA ASN A 118 -5.21 -6.50 4.60
C ASN A 118 -4.49 -7.85 4.88
N GLY A 119 -3.50 -8.25 4.07
CA GLY A 119 -2.55 -9.33 4.38
C GLY A 119 -1.57 -9.05 5.53
N ASN A 120 -1.35 -7.78 5.92
CA ASN A 120 -0.49 -7.41 7.05
C ASN A 120 -1.29 -7.07 8.33
N ASP A 121 -2.61 -7.28 8.33
CA ASP A 121 -3.46 -7.09 9.52
C ASP A 121 -3.17 -8.17 10.57
N GLU A 122 -2.73 -7.75 11.75
CA GLU A 122 -2.34 -8.62 12.85
C GLU A 122 -3.50 -9.54 13.30
N ALA A 123 -4.72 -9.02 13.33
CA ALA A 123 -5.89 -9.77 13.77
C ALA A 123 -6.25 -10.86 12.75
N ARG A 124 -6.18 -10.54 11.46
CA ARG A 124 -6.45 -11.53 10.38
C ARG A 124 -5.36 -12.60 10.32
N ILE A 125 -4.09 -12.21 10.49
CA ILE A 125 -2.97 -13.16 10.59
C ILE A 125 -3.21 -14.11 11.78
N ALA A 126 -3.52 -13.57 12.95
CA ALA A 126 -3.78 -14.38 14.14
C ALA A 126 -4.98 -15.30 13.96
N GLU A 127 -6.08 -14.83 13.37
CA GLU A 127 -7.26 -15.65 13.08
C GLU A 127 -6.93 -16.80 12.12
N ALA A 128 -6.25 -16.52 11.02
CA ALA A 128 -5.86 -17.52 10.02
C ALA A 128 -4.93 -18.58 10.61
N LEU A 129 -3.94 -18.17 11.41
CA LEU A 129 -3.01 -19.10 12.06
C LEU A 129 -3.68 -19.90 13.17
N ALA A 130 -4.59 -19.31 13.95
CA ALA A 130 -5.37 -20.02 14.97
C ALA A 130 -6.30 -21.08 14.36
N ALA A 131 -6.82 -20.82 13.14
CA ALA A 131 -7.63 -21.79 12.40
C ALA A 131 -6.80 -22.93 11.78
N ASP A 132 -5.49 -22.75 11.58
CA ASP A 132 -4.60 -23.73 10.97
C ASP A 132 -4.01 -24.73 11.99
N ALA A 133 -4.89 -25.49 12.66
CA ALA A 133 -4.46 -26.49 13.65
C ALA A 133 -3.57 -27.60 13.07
N GLY A 134 -3.51 -27.75 11.74
CA GLY A 134 -2.64 -28.71 11.05
C GLY A 134 -1.24 -28.18 10.74
N HIS A 135 -0.97 -26.90 11.01
CA HIS A 135 0.27 -26.20 10.65
C HIS A 135 0.62 -26.38 9.17
N ALA A 136 -0.38 -26.23 8.29
CA ALA A 136 -0.20 -26.23 6.85
C ALA A 136 0.51 -24.95 6.37
N ILE A 137 0.24 -23.82 7.01
CA ILE A 137 0.91 -22.54 6.81
C ILE A 137 2.34 -22.67 7.35
N ARG A 138 3.33 -22.35 6.52
CA ARG A 138 4.75 -22.47 6.90
C ARG A 138 5.42 -21.14 7.15
N ALA A 139 4.90 -20.10 6.54
CA ALA A 139 5.43 -18.75 6.67
C ALA A 139 4.30 -17.72 6.52
N VAL A 140 4.48 -16.59 7.19
CA VAL A 140 3.77 -15.34 6.96
C VAL A 140 4.71 -14.44 6.18
N LEU A 141 4.26 -13.97 5.02
CA LEU A 141 5.01 -13.07 4.15
C LEU A 141 4.45 -11.66 4.32
N VAL A 142 5.31 -10.70 4.64
CA VAL A 142 4.92 -9.33 5.01
C VAL A 142 5.78 -8.33 4.26
N THR A 143 5.16 -7.28 3.74
CA THR A 143 5.90 -6.11 3.21
C THR A 143 6.10 -5.06 4.31
N HIS A 144 7.35 -4.71 4.62
CA HIS A 144 7.67 -3.72 5.64
C HIS A 144 7.23 -2.32 5.23
N VAL A 145 7.69 -1.86 4.06
CA VAL A 145 7.16 -0.65 3.42
C VAL A 145 6.63 -1.05 2.07
N ASP A 146 5.31 -0.93 1.91
CA ASP A 146 4.74 -1.06 0.60
C ASP A 146 5.06 0.18 -0.22
N THR A 147 5.72 -0.08 -1.34
CA THR A 147 6.22 0.97 -2.22
C THR A 147 5.09 1.77 -2.84
N ALA A 148 4.02 1.08 -3.21
CA ALA A 148 2.91 1.65 -3.93
C ALA A 148 1.96 2.43 -3.03
N SER A 149 2.13 2.40 -1.71
CA SER A 149 1.28 3.12 -0.76
C SER A 149 2.05 3.93 0.27
N SER A 150 3.37 3.81 0.31
CA SER A 150 4.18 4.31 1.42
C SER A 150 3.75 3.75 2.79
N ALA A 151 2.88 2.74 2.84
CA ALA A 151 2.39 2.18 4.09
C ALA A 151 3.52 1.41 4.78
N LEU A 152 3.75 1.78 6.04
CA LEU A 152 4.69 1.10 6.93
C LEU A 152 3.93 0.10 7.80
N SER A 153 4.35 -1.16 7.77
CA SER A 153 3.77 -2.23 8.59
C SER A 153 4.51 -2.37 9.92
N ASP A 154 3.78 -2.56 11.02
CA ASP A 154 4.38 -2.81 12.33
C ASP A 154 4.82 -4.29 12.44
N ILE A 155 6.07 -4.56 12.06
CA ILE A 155 6.64 -5.92 12.06
C ILE A 155 6.66 -6.54 13.45
N ALA A 156 6.86 -5.73 14.49
CA ALA A 156 6.88 -6.21 15.86
C ALA A 156 5.47 -6.64 16.31
N ALA A 157 4.44 -5.87 15.96
CA ALA A 157 3.05 -6.23 16.22
C ALA A 157 2.65 -7.50 15.46
N ILE A 158 3.06 -7.64 14.19
CA ILE A 158 2.80 -8.86 13.42
C ILE A 158 3.45 -10.08 14.06
N ARG A 159 4.73 -9.99 14.49
CA ARG A 159 5.40 -11.07 15.24
C ARG A 159 4.61 -11.44 16.49
N ALA A 160 4.19 -10.44 17.28
CA ALA A 160 3.39 -10.67 18.49
C ALA A 160 2.06 -11.38 18.18
N ALA A 161 1.42 -11.06 17.06
CA ALA A 161 0.20 -11.72 16.61
C ALA A 161 0.44 -13.20 16.28
N ILE A 162 1.51 -13.51 15.53
CA ILE A 162 1.92 -14.90 15.24
C ILE A 162 2.19 -15.65 16.56
N ASP A 163 2.97 -15.05 17.47
CA ASP A 163 3.30 -15.67 18.77
C ASP A 163 2.07 -15.96 19.63
N SER A 164 1.07 -15.08 19.60
CA SER A 164 -0.16 -15.23 20.40
C SER A 164 -0.94 -16.50 20.08
N THR A 165 -0.78 -17.02 18.86
CA THR A 165 -1.44 -18.26 18.39
C THR A 165 -0.64 -19.52 18.75
N GLY A 166 0.62 -19.38 19.15
CA GLY A 166 1.55 -20.51 19.32
C GLY A 166 1.94 -21.21 18.01
N HIS A 167 1.62 -20.62 16.87
CA HIS A 167 1.84 -21.22 15.56
C HIS A 167 3.32 -21.15 15.13
N PRO A 168 3.91 -22.23 14.58
CA PRO A 168 5.33 -22.28 14.25
C PRO A 168 5.67 -21.65 12.87
N ALA A 169 4.85 -20.73 12.37
CA ALA A 169 5.09 -20.13 11.05
C ALA A 169 6.30 -19.19 11.12
N LEU A 170 7.14 -19.25 10.09
CA LEU A 170 8.24 -18.30 9.93
C LEU A 170 7.71 -16.91 9.57
N LEU A 171 8.39 -15.86 9.99
CA LEU A 171 8.13 -14.49 9.57
C LEU A 171 9.14 -14.07 8.49
N ALA A 172 8.67 -13.88 7.26
CA ALA A 172 9.49 -13.37 6.16
C ALA A 172 9.05 -11.95 5.78
N VAL A 173 10.00 -11.03 5.78
CA VAL A 173 9.78 -9.61 5.57
C VAL A 173 10.45 -9.13 4.29
N ASP A 174 9.65 -8.58 3.38
CA ASP A 174 10.12 -7.77 2.26
C ASP A 174 10.43 -6.35 2.75
N ALA A 175 11.72 -6.03 2.81
CA ALA A 175 12.26 -4.71 3.13
C ALA A 175 12.94 -4.05 1.91
N ILE A 176 12.56 -4.39 0.67
CA ILE A 176 13.11 -3.80 -0.55
C ILE A 176 13.05 -2.27 -0.51
N ALA A 177 11.92 -1.71 -0.10
CA ALA A 177 11.70 -0.26 -0.07
C ALA A 177 12.10 0.42 1.25
N SER A 178 12.50 -0.34 2.26
CA SER A 178 12.77 0.17 3.60
C SER A 178 14.16 -0.14 4.15
N LEU A 179 14.88 -1.13 3.59
CA LEU A 179 16.22 -1.48 4.04
C LEU A 179 17.17 -0.29 3.84
N ALA A 180 17.81 0.13 4.93
CA ALA A 180 18.62 1.35 5.03
C ALA A 180 17.86 2.69 4.88
N CYS A 181 16.53 2.66 4.83
CA CYS A 181 15.67 3.84 4.85
C CYS A 181 14.89 3.98 6.17
N ASP A 182 14.46 2.88 6.76
CA ASP A 182 13.65 2.83 7.98
C ASP A 182 14.25 1.84 9.00
N GLU A 183 13.79 1.92 10.26
CA GLU A 183 14.23 1.03 11.32
C GLU A 183 13.83 -0.42 11.00
N MET A 184 14.80 -1.33 11.08
CA MET A 184 14.57 -2.77 10.88
C MET A 184 15.42 -3.55 11.86
N ARG A 185 14.78 -4.25 12.81
CA ARG A 185 15.45 -4.98 13.89
C ARG A 185 15.19 -6.47 13.78
N MET A 186 15.82 -7.13 12.82
CA MET A 186 15.58 -8.54 12.47
C MET A 186 15.51 -9.47 13.70
N ASP A 187 16.55 -9.49 14.53
CA ASP A 187 16.61 -10.36 15.72
C ASP A 187 15.57 -9.99 16.78
N GLU A 188 15.38 -8.70 17.04
CA GLU A 188 14.48 -8.21 18.10
C GLU A 188 13.01 -8.38 17.74
N TRP A 189 12.67 -8.22 16.47
CA TRP A 189 11.31 -8.39 15.95
C TRP A 189 11.03 -9.82 15.49
N GLY A 190 11.96 -10.76 15.71
CA GLY A 190 11.77 -12.17 15.41
C GLY A 190 11.50 -12.44 13.93
N VAL A 191 12.17 -11.71 13.04
CA VAL A 191 12.12 -11.91 11.59
C VAL A 191 13.07 -13.05 11.21
N ASP A 192 12.52 -14.11 10.62
CA ASP A 192 13.30 -15.29 10.20
C ASP A 192 13.99 -15.06 8.85
N ILE A 193 13.34 -14.33 7.94
CA ILE A 193 13.84 -14.05 6.59
C ILE A 193 13.64 -12.57 6.29
N LEU A 194 14.70 -11.88 5.88
CA LEU A 194 14.64 -10.49 5.44
C LEU A 194 15.14 -10.38 4.00
N VAL A 195 14.35 -9.75 3.13
CA VAL A 195 14.70 -9.51 1.72
C VAL A 195 14.88 -8.01 1.51
N GLY A 196 15.90 -7.61 0.76
CA GLY A 196 16.15 -6.22 0.38
C GLY A 196 16.70 -6.11 -1.05
N ALA A 197 16.90 -4.88 -1.51
CA ALA A 197 17.43 -4.60 -2.85
C ALA A 197 18.50 -3.50 -2.83
N SER A 198 19.51 -3.64 -3.70
CA SER A 198 20.64 -2.70 -3.82
C SER A 198 20.21 -1.34 -4.37
N GLN A 199 19.28 -1.32 -5.33
CA GLN A 199 18.79 -0.15 -6.06
C GLN A 199 17.73 0.69 -5.33
N LYS A 200 17.61 0.51 -4.02
CA LYS A 200 16.71 1.28 -3.16
C LYS A 200 17.51 2.01 -2.10
N GLY A 201 17.24 1.79 -0.81
CA GLY A 201 17.90 2.54 0.28
C GLY A 201 19.42 2.42 0.32
N LEU A 202 19.99 1.39 -0.30
CA LEU A 202 21.44 1.22 -0.43
C LEU A 202 22.08 2.04 -1.55
N MET A 203 21.28 2.60 -2.48
CA MET A 203 21.73 3.48 -3.57
C MET A 203 22.82 2.86 -4.47
N LEU A 204 22.69 1.57 -4.76
CA LEU A 204 23.61 0.80 -5.63
C LEU A 204 22.88 0.27 -6.89
N PRO A 205 23.57 -0.09 -7.98
CA PRO A 205 22.92 -0.71 -9.15
C PRO A 205 22.17 -2.01 -8.81
N PRO A 206 21.11 -2.37 -9.58
CA PRO A 206 20.36 -3.63 -9.43
C PRO A 206 21.17 -4.86 -9.86
#